data_AF-A0A3D2C9S9-F1
#
_entry.id   AF-A0A3D2C9S9-F1
#
_cell.length_a   1.000
_cell.length_b   1.000
_cell.length_c   1.000
_cell.angle_alpha   90.00
_cell.angle_beta   90.00
_cell.angle_gamma   90.00
#
_symmetry.space_group_name_H-M   'P 1'
#
loop_
_entity.id
_entity.type
_entity.pdbx_description
1 polymer ?
#
loop_
_entity_poly.entity_id
_entity_poly.type
_entity_poly.pdbx_seq_one_letter_code
_entity_poly.pdbx_strand_id
1 'polypeptide(L)'
;MQLSDPFTTALDVQSRMHQKAWWTALPGLLRAALGQWPGHPELIDAVIALALHEPFVVVHGMELIPVCTEAARAVSGTDAAPLLTHAAQLTWMYDDTDGAWRLLVDALSAAPDDVDARTFLSELLETPDQPKALCDSLETLAMRAVRGQVDRASVLDILTECRPVSACPRAWSLLGL
;
A
#
# COMPACT_ATOMS: atom_id res chain seq x y z
N MET A 1 8.55 -24.75 -11.48
CA MET A 1 7.96 -25.09 -10.17
C MET A 1 6.47 -25.25 -10.38
N GLN A 2 5.87 -26.36 -9.91
CA GLN A 2 4.43 -26.60 -10.09
C GLN A 2 3.70 -26.12 -8.84
N LEU A 3 2.78 -25.16 -9.00
CA LEU A 3 1.90 -24.69 -7.93
C LEU A 3 0.69 -25.62 -7.87
N SER A 4 0.41 -26.22 -6.71
CA SER A 4 -0.70 -27.17 -6.57
C SER A 4 -2.05 -26.46 -6.51
N ASP A 5 -2.15 -25.51 -5.59
CA ASP A 5 -3.35 -24.74 -5.25
C ASP A 5 -2.93 -23.50 -4.43
N PRO A 6 -3.77 -22.45 -4.36
CA PRO A 6 -3.40 -21.19 -3.71
C PRO A 6 -3.20 -21.34 -2.19
N PHE A 7 -3.97 -22.21 -1.53
CA PHE A 7 -3.88 -22.44 -0.09
C PHE A 7 -2.55 -23.10 0.29
N THR A 8 -2.20 -24.21 -0.34
CA THR A 8 -0.90 -24.88 -0.12
C THR A 8 0.26 -23.97 -0.48
N THR A 9 0.13 -23.16 -1.53
CA THR A 9 1.16 -22.19 -1.91
C THR A 9 1.34 -21.10 -0.83
N ALA A 10 0.25 -20.56 -0.29
CA ALA A 10 0.28 -19.59 0.81
C ALA A 10 0.95 -20.17 2.06
N LEU A 11 0.58 -21.40 2.46
CA LEU A 11 1.21 -22.10 3.57
C LEU A 11 2.71 -22.35 3.34
N ASP A 12 3.09 -22.69 2.10
CA ASP A 12 4.49 -22.90 1.75
C ASP A 12 5.30 -21.61 1.88
N VAL A 13 4.76 -20.46 1.43
CA VAL A 13 5.36 -19.13 1.65
C VAL A 13 5.54 -18.86 3.13
N GLN A 14 4.48 -19.02 3.94
CA GLN A 14 4.52 -18.76 5.37
C GLN A 14 5.49 -19.71 6.11
N SER A 15 5.67 -20.95 5.65
CA SER A 15 6.66 -21.86 6.25
C SER A 15 8.10 -21.50 5.88
N ARG A 16 8.31 -20.94 4.69
CA ARG A 16 9.63 -20.63 4.13
C ARG A 16 10.11 -19.22 4.42
N MET A 17 9.24 -18.30 4.83
CA MET A 17 9.65 -16.95 5.24
C MET A 17 10.64 -16.96 6.42
N HIS A 18 10.62 -18.00 7.26
CA HIS A 18 11.60 -18.17 8.35
C HIS A 18 12.92 -18.85 7.92
N GLN A 19 13.04 -19.25 6.64
CA GLN A 19 14.19 -19.98 6.12
C GLN A 19 14.97 -19.10 5.14
N LYS A 20 16.06 -18.46 5.60
CA LYS A 20 16.86 -17.51 4.80
C LYS A 20 17.29 -18.02 3.42
N ALA A 21 17.53 -19.33 3.29
CA ALA A 21 17.91 -19.96 2.02
C ALA A 21 16.84 -19.82 0.92
N TRP A 22 15.59 -19.55 1.28
CA TRP A 22 14.46 -19.42 0.37
C TRP A 22 14.08 -17.98 0.03
N TRP A 23 14.64 -16.98 0.71
CA TRP A 23 14.13 -15.61 0.64
C TRP A 23 14.12 -15.02 -0.77
N THR A 24 15.17 -15.27 -1.55
CA THR A 24 15.26 -14.83 -2.96
C THR A 24 14.20 -15.44 -3.88
N ALA A 25 13.58 -16.56 -3.48
CA ALA A 25 12.58 -17.24 -4.29
C ALA A 25 11.14 -16.83 -3.94
N LEU A 26 10.90 -16.30 -2.73
CA LEU A 26 9.54 -16.01 -2.24
C LEU A 26 8.79 -14.95 -3.07
N PRO A 27 9.40 -13.80 -3.45
CA PRO A 27 8.71 -12.82 -4.28
C PRO A 27 8.32 -13.39 -5.65
N GLY A 28 9.20 -14.18 -6.27
CA GLY A 28 8.92 -14.84 -7.55
C GLY A 28 7.82 -15.89 -7.45
N LEU A 29 7.80 -16.66 -6.36
CA LEU A 29 6.77 -17.66 -6.08
C LEU A 29 5.39 -17.00 -5.87
N LEU A 30 5.34 -15.93 -5.09
CA LEU A 30 4.12 -15.14 -4.87
C LEU A 30 3.62 -14.48 -6.15
N ARG A 31 4.50 -13.86 -6.94
CA ARG A 31 4.12 -13.27 -8.24
C ARG A 31 3.54 -14.33 -9.18
N ALA A 32 4.15 -15.50 -9.28
CA ALA A 32 3.64 -16.59 -10.10
C ALA A 32 2.26 -17.08 -9.63
N ALA A 33 2.09 -17.23 -8.31
CA ALA A 33 0.83 -17.67 -7.72
C ALA A 33 -0.30 -16.65 -7.92
N LEU A 34 -0.03 -15.35 -7.69
CA LEU A 34 -0.99 -14.28 -7.91
C LEU A 34 -1.35 -14.11 -9.39
N GLY A 35 -0.42 -14.39 -10.30
CA GLY A 35 -0.72 -14.41 -11.74
C GLY A 35 -1.67 -15.56 -12.12
N GLN A 36 -1.62 -16.67 -11.40
CA GLN A 36 -2.49 -17.83 -11.63
C GLN A 36 -3.83 -17.72 -10.90
N TRP A 37 -3.84 -17.16 -9.68
CA TRP A 37 -5.03 -16.96 -8.85
C TRP A 37 -5.09 -15.51 -8.34
N PRO A 38 -5.44 -14.55 -9.22
CA PRO A 38 -5.48 -13.13 -8.84
C PRO A 38 -6.53 -12.89 -7.76
N GLY A 39 -6.17 -12.14 -6.73
CA GLY A 39 -7.09 -11.74 -5.66
C GLY A 39 -7.45 -12.84 -4.65
N HIS A 40 -6.77 -13.99 -4.67
CA HIS A 40 -7.06 -15.07 -3.72
C HIS A 40 -6.66 -14.67 -2.28
N PRO A 41 -7.57 -14.75 -1.29
CA PRO A 41 -7.35 -14.19 0.04
C PRO A 41 -6.12 -14.75 0.75
N GLU A 42 -5.90 -16.06 0.69
CA GLU A 42 -4.76 -16.70 1.36
C GLU A 42 -3.41 -16.31 0.75
N LEU A 43 -3.38 -16.01 -0.57
CA LEU A 43 -2.17 -15.49 -1.20
C LEU A 43 -1.94 -14.03 -0.79
N ILE A 44 -3.00 -13.24 -0.65
CA ILE A 44 -2.93 -11.86 -0.13
C ILE A 44 -2.42 -11.85 1.31
N ASP A 45 -2.98 -12.71 2.16
CA ASP A 45 -2.53 -12.88 3.55
C ASP A 45 -1.06 -13.30 3.60
N ALA A 46 -0.61 -14.18 2.70
CA ALA A 46 0.79 -14.57 2.61
C ALA A 46 1.71 -13.41 2.16
N VAL A 47 1.25 -12.54 1.25
CA VAL A 47 1.98 -11.33 0.86
C VAL A 47 2.09 -10.37 2.04
N ILE A 48 0.98 -10.10 2.72
CA ILE A 48 0.93 -9.21 3.89
C ILE A 48 1.83 -9.76 5.00
N ALA A 49 1.73 -11.05 5.33
CA ALA A 49 2.57 -11.69 6.34
C ALA A 49 4.07 -11.58 6.00
N LEU A 50 4.44 -11.71 4.73
CA LEU A 50 5.82 -11.55 4.29
C LEU A 50 6.29 -10.08 4.34
N ALA A 51 5.41 -9.13 4.00
CA ALA A 51 5.66 -7.69 4.10
C ALA A 51 5.75 -7.19 5.54
N LEU A 52 5.15 -7.90 6.51
CA LEU A 52 5.29 -7.65 7.94
C LEU A 52 6.50 -8.38 8.56
N HIS A 53 7.14 -9.28 7.83
CA HIS A 53 8.28 -10.03 8.34
C HIS A 53 9.56 -9.19 8.30
N GLU A 54 9.83 -8.43 9.37
CA GLU A 54 10.98 -7.52 9.51
C GLU A 54 12.32 -8.07 8.98
N PRO A 55 12.83 -9.26 9.40
CA PRO A 55 14.08 -9.78 8.86
C PRO A 55 14.11 -9.97 7.34
N PHE A 56 12.97 -10.34 6.73
CA PHE A 56 12.85 -10.50 5.29
C PHE A 56 12.84 -9.12 4.62
N VAL A 57 12.01 -8.20 5.12
CA VAL A 57 11.85 -6.85 4.59
C VAL A 57 13.17 -6.12 4.53
N VAL A 58 14.00 -6.19 5.58
CA VAL A 58 15.31 -5.52 5.60
C VAL A 58 16.21 -5.95 4.43
N VAL A 59 16.09 -7.20 3.96
CA VAL A 59 16.98 -7.77 2.94
C VAL A 59 16.35 -7.76 1.53
N HIS A 60 15.07 -8.08 1.42
CA HIS A 60 14.36 -8.32 0.16
C HIS A 60 13.06 -7.52 0.03
N GLY A 61 12.78 -6.56 0.91
CA GLY A 61 11.54 -5.78 0.91
C GLY A 61 11.28 -5.05 -0.41
N MET A 62 12.31 -4.55 -1.08
CA MET A 62 12.19 -3.87 -2.38
C MET A 62 11.58 -4.79 -3.45
N GLU A 63 11.84 -6.11 -3.37
CA GLU A 63 11.28 -7.09 -4.30
C GLU A 63 9.78 -7.33 -4.08
N LEU A 64 9.26 -7.00 -2.89
CA LEU A 64 7.84 -7.12 -2.56
C LEU A 64 6.99 -5.95 -3.04
N ILE A 65 7.56 -4.75 -3.24
CA ILE A 65 6.82 -3.59 -3.76
C ILE A 65 6.00 -3.93 -5.02
N PRO A 66 6.60 -4.52 -6.09
CA PRO A 66 5.82 -4.92 -7.26
C PRO A 66 4.82 -6.05 -6.95
N VAL A 67 5.11 -6.95 -6.01
CA VAL A 67 4.19 -8.04 -5.63
C VAL A 67 2.94 -7.47 -4.93
N CYS A 68 3.12 -6.57 -3.97
CA CYS A 68 2.03 -5.90 -3.28
C CYS A 68 1.17 -5.07 -4.24
N THR A 69 1.81 -4.30 -5.14
CA THR A 69 1.07 -3.46 -6.11
C THR A 69 0.34 -4.28 -7.18
N GLU A 70 0.91 -5.40 -7.64
CA GLU A 70 0.24 -6.35 -8.53
C GLU A 70 -0.94 -7.03 -7.82
N ALA A 71 -0.75 -7.49 -6.58
CA ALA A 71 -1.82 -8.08 -5.77
C ALA A 71 -2.96 -7.08 -5.52
N ALA A 72 -2.63 -5.83 -5.19
CA ALA A 72 -3.62 -4.78 -4.93
C ALA A 72 -4.50 -4.50 -6.16
N ARG A 73 -3.95 -4.59 -7.37
CA ARG A 73 -4.71 -4.43 -8.63
C ARG A 73 -5.66 -5.59 -8.91
N ALA A 74 -5.40 -6.76 -8.32
CA ALA A 74 -6.21 -7.95 -8.50
C ALA A 74 -7.39 -8.03 -7.52
N VAL A 75 -7.41 -7.16 -6.50
CA VAL A 75 -8.51 -7.04 -5.53
C VAL A 75 -9.29 -5.75 -5.75
N SER A 76 -10.55 -5.74 -5.33
CA SER A 76 -11.44 -4.61 -5.51
C SER A 76 -11.72 -3.90 -4.20
N GLY A 77 -11.81 -2.56 -4.25
CA GLY A 77 -12.29 -1.77 -3.12
C GLY A 77 -11.35 -1.83 -1.92
N THR A 78 -11.93 -2.00 -0.74
CA THR A 78 -11.24 -1.88 0.56
C THR A 78 -10.11 -2.90 0.75
N ASP A 79 -10.22 -4.07 0.12
CA ASP A 79 -9.24 -5.16 0.26
C ASP A 79 -7.88 -4.81 -0.39
N ALA A 80 -7.84 -3.79 -1.25
CA ALA A 80 -6.59 -3.29 -1.82
C ALA A 80 -5.78 -2.45 -0.82
N ALA A 81 -6.42 -1.87 0.20
CA ALA A 81 -5.78 -0.88 1.06
C ALA A 81 -4.59 -1.45 1.84
N PRO A 82 -4.67 -2.61 2.53
CA PRO A 82 -3.52 -3.14 3.26
C PRO A 82 -2.30 -3.42 2.37
N LEU A 83 -2.53 -3.94 1.16
CA LEU A 83 -1.47 -4.20 0.18
C LEU A 83 -0.80 -2.91 -0.31
N LEU A 84 -1.60 -1.86 -0.56
CA LEU A 84 -1.10 -0.55 -0.97
C LEU A 84 -0.37 0.17 0.16
N THR A 85 -0.86 0.07 1.40
CA THR A 85 -0.20 0.58 2.61
C THR A 85 1.16 -0.05 2.80
N HIS A 86 1.26 -1.38 2.76
CA HIS A 86 2.55 -2.06 2.87
C HIS A 86 3.48 -1.75 1.70
N ALA A 87 2.96 -1.65 0.47
CA ALA A 87 3.76 -1.21 -0.66
C ALA A 87 4.31 0.21 -0.44
N ALA A 88 3.50 1.13 0.11
CA ALA A 88 3.90 2.49 0.42
C ALA A 88 5.00 2.55 1.49
N GLN A 89 4.83 1.80 2.59
CA GLN A 89 5.84 1.68 3.66
C GLN A 89 7.16 1.13 3.13
N LEU A 90 7.12 0.05 2.35
CA LEU A 90 8.32 -0.50 1.71
C LEU A 90 8.96 0.53 0.77
N THR A 91 8.18 1.21 -0.06
CA THR A 91 8.68 2.21 -1.00
C THR A 91 9.36 3.38 -0.27
N TRP A 92 8.83 3.79 0.88
CA TRP A 92 9.43 4.79 1.75
C TRP A 92 10.74 4.31 2.37
N MET A 93 10.80 3.06 2.86
CA MET A 93 12.02 2.47 3.43
C MET A 93 13.20 2.43 2.46
N TYR A 94 12.93 2.46 1.14
CA TYR A 94 13.94 2.45 0.08
C TYR A 94 14.09 3.81 -0.63
N ASP A 95 13.83 4.89 0.09
CA ASP A 95 14.09 6.29 -0.31
C ASP A 95 13.33 6.78 -1.57
N ASP A 96 12.20 6.16 -1.93
CA ASP A 96 11.28 6.67 -2.97
C ASP A 96 10.06 7.36 -2.34
N THR A 97 10.29 8.57 -1.83
CA THR A 97 9.25 9.39 -1.17
C THR A 97 8.02 9.63 -2.05
N ASP A 98 8.24 9.99 -3.32
CA ASP A 98 7.13 10.32 -4.23
C ASP A 98 6.28 9.07 -4.54
N GLY A 99 6.94 7.91 -4.73
CA GLY A 99 6.28 6.62 -4.91
C GLY A 99 5.47 6.22 -3.68
N ALA A 100 6.02 6.40 -2.47
CA ALA A 100 5.35 6.10 -1.22
C ALA A 100 4.08 6.93 -1.03
N TRP A 101 4.13 8.24 -1.26
CA TRP A 101 2.95 9.12 -1.16
C TRP A 101 1.85 8.74 -2.13
N ARG A 102 2.21 8.42 -3.38
CA ARG A 102 1.23 7.98 -4.38
C ARG A 102 0.53 6.68 -3.95
N LEU A 103 1.29 5.70 -3.47
CA LEU A 103 0.75 4.42 -3.01
C LEU A 103 -0.12 4.58 -1.77
N LEU A 104 0.29 5.43 -0.83
CA LEU A 104 -0.51 5.75 0.36
C LEU A 104 -1.84 6.41 -0.01
N VAL A 105 -1.85 7.35 -0.95
CA VAL A 105 -3.11 7.94 -1.43
C VAL A 105 -3.97 6.93 -2.17
N ASP A 106 -3.38 6.00 -2.91
CA ASP A 106 -4.13 4.87 -3.47
C ASP A 106 -4.75 3.99 -2.37
N ALA A 107 -4.03 3.72 -1.29
CA ALA A 107 -4.54 2.99 -0.12
C ALA A 107 -5.71 3.73 0.55
N LEU A 108 -5.53 5.01 0.88
CA LEU A 108 -6.56 5.86 1.49
C LEU A 108 -7.76 6.09 0.55
N SER A 109 -7.59 6.00 -0.76
CA SER A 109 -8.71 6.02 -1.69
C SER A 109 -9.50 4.72 -1.67
N ALA A 110 -8.83 3.58 -1.45
CA ALA A 110 -9.46 2.27 -1.38
C ALA A 110 -10.21 2.08 -0.04
N ALA A 111 -9.60 2.52 1.07
CA ALA A 111 -10.21 2.51 2.40
C ALA A 111 -9.70 3.73 3.21
N PRO A 112 -10.46 4.84 3.26
CA PRO A 112 -10.05 6.06 3.97
C PRO A 112 -9.86 5.87 5.47
N ASP A 113 -10.58 4.92 6.07
CA ASP A 113 -10.55 4.64 7.50
C ASP A 113 -9.61 3.47 7.85
N ASP A 114 -8.79 3.00 6.88
CA ASP A 114 -7.79 1.96 7.12
C ASP A 114 -6.77 2.42 8.16
N VAL A 115 -6.69 1.69 9.28
CA VAL A 115 -5.91 2.11 10.45
C VAL A 115 -4.43 2.21 10.09
N ASP A 116 -3.89 1.25 9.36
CA ASP A 116 -2.47 1.21 9.02
C ASP A 116 -2.09 2.32 8.02
N ALA A 117 -2.95 2.60 7.03
CA ALA A 117 -2.76 3.73 6.12
C ALA A 117 -2.78 5.06 6.86
N ARG A 118 -3.71 5.22 7.82
CA ARG A 118 -3.85 6.44 8.62
C ARG A 118 -2.67 6.62 9.57
N THR A 119 -2.22 5.55 10.23
CA THR A 119 -1.00 5.57 11.04
C THR A 119 0.21 5.97 10.20
N PHE A 120 0.38 5.36 9.02
CA PHE A 120 1.51 5.69 8.15
C PHE A 120 1.44 7.13 7.63
N LEU A 121 0.24 7.65 7.31
CA LEU A 121 0.06 9.06 6.98
C LEU A 121 0.57 9.97 8.10
N SER A 122 0.16 9.71 9.35
CA SER A 122 0.59 10.52 10.49
C SER A 122 2.11 10.48 10.66
N GLU A 123 2.74 9.32 10.54
CA GLU A 123 4.20 9.16 10.59
C GLU A 123 4.92 9.96 9.49
N LEU A 124 4.41 9.93 8.25
CA LEU A 124 4.99 10.71 7.16
C LEU A 124 4.85 12.22 7.37
N LEU A 125 3.74 12.67 7.97
CA LEU A 125 3.50 14.08 8.27
C LEU A 125 4.42 14.62 9.38
N GLU A 126 4.96 13.76 10.25
CA GLU A 126 5.97 14.13 11.24
C GLU A 126 7.36 14.36 10.63
N THR A 127 7.57 13.95 9.37
CA THR A 127 8.86 14.12 8.68
C THR A 127 8.99 15.56 8.15
N PRO A 128 10.08 16.29 8.51
CA PRO A 128 10.20 17.73 8.27
C PRO A 128 10.39 18.13 6.80
N ASP A 129 10.83 17.21 5.94
CA ASP A 129 11.01 17.46 4.51
C ASP A 129 9.69 17.20 3.78
N GLN A 130 8.94 18.28 3.53
CA GLN A 130 7.65 18.21 2.85
C GLN A 130 7.82 17.97 1.36
N PRO A 131 7.41 16.81 0.82
CA PRO A 131 7.51 16.59 -0.61
C PRO A 131 6.37 17.30 -1.33
N LYS A 132 6.69 17.92 -2.47
CA LYS A 132 5.71 18.40 -3.46
C LYS A 132 4.68 17.30 -3.80
N ALA A 133 5.08 16.04 -3.76
CA ALA A 133 4.21 14.88 -3.95
C ALA A 133 3.04 14.82 -2.96
N LEU A 134 3.15 15.37 -1.75
CA LEU A 134 2.04 15.42 -0.80
C LEU A 134 0.85 16.20 -1.38
N CYS A 135 1.06 17.43 -1.87
CA CYS A 135 -0.06 18.20 -2.41
C CYS A 135 -0.63 17.60 -3.70
N ASP A 136 0.22 17.12 -4.62
CA ASP A 136 -0.25 16.48 -5.85
C ASP A 136 -1.09 15.21 -5.53
N SER A 137 -0.69 14.46 -4.49
CA SER A 137 -1.41 13.28 -4.01
C SER A 137 -2.73 13.65 -3.34
N LEU A 138 -2.76 14.69 -2.49
CA LEU A 138 -3.98 15.19 -1.86
C LEU A 138 -4.97 15.79 -2.87
N GLU A 139 -4.49 16.49 -3.90
CA GLU A 139 -5.32 16.93 -5.02
C GLU A 139 -5.94 15.73 -5.76
N THR A 140 -5.16 14.65 -5.96
CA THR A 140 -5.66 13.41 -6.56
C THR A 140 -6.77 12.78 -5.72
N LEU A 141 -6.58 12.70 -4.40
CA LEU A 141 -7.60 12.20 -3.48
C LEU A 141 -8.88 13.05 -3.51
N ALA A 142 -8.75 14.38 -3.50
CA ALA A 142 -9.88 15.31 -3.62
C ALA A 142 -10.63 15.12 -4.95
N MET A 143 -9.93 14.96 -6.08
CA MET A 143 -10.57 14.66 -7.37
C MET A 143 -11.34 13.34 -7.35
N ARG A 144 -10.84 12.31 -6.66
CA ARG A 144 -11.55 11.02 -6.51
C ARG A 144 -12.83 11.16 -5.68
N ALA A 145 -12.81 11.94 -4.61
CA ALA A 145 -14.01 12.27 -3.85
C ALA A 145 -15.04 13.05 -4.70
N VAL A 146 -14.60 14.02 -5.51
CA VAL A 146 -15.49 14.75 -6.44
C VAL A 146 -16.17 13.80 -7.44
N ARG A 147 -15.46 12.74 -7.87
CA ARG A 147 -15.99 11.71 -8.77
C ARG A 147 -16.87 10.66 -8.06
N GLY A 148 -17.05 10.76 -6.74
CA GLY A 148 -17.80 9.80 -5.94
C GLY A 148 -17.09 8.44 -5.78
N GLN A 149 -15.77 8.40 -5.97
CA GLN A 149 -14.97 7.18 -5.83
C GLN A 149 -14.52 6.95 -4.39
N VAL A 150 -14.53 8.01 -3.57
CA VAL A 150 -14.13 8.02 -2.16
C VAL A 150 -15.12 8.89 -1.42
N ASP A 151 -15.43 8.55 -0.16
CA ASP A 151 -16.30 9.40 0.65
C ASP A 151 -15.69 10.78 0.87
N ARG A 152 -16.51 11.82 0.67
CA ARG A 152 -16.07 13.20 0.73
C ARG A 152 -15.73 13.63 2.16
N ALA A 153 -16.45 13.14 3.17
CA ALA A 153 -16.18 13.51 4.56
C ALA A 153 -14.83 12.91 5.00
N SER A 154 -14.57 11.64 4.69
CA SER A 154 -13.26 11.03 4.98
C SER A 154 -12.10 11.77 4.31
N VAL A 155 -12.26 12.23 3.05
CA VAL A 155 -11.22 13.03 2.39
C VAL A 155 -11.02 14.40 3.06
N LEU A 156 -12.09 15.04 3.56
CA LEU A 156 -11.96 16.29 4.33
C LEU A 156 -11.24 16.08 5.65
N ASP A 157 -11.46 14.94 6.31
CA ASP A 157 -10.76 14.59 7.55
C ASP A 157 -9.27 14.38 7.29
N ILE A 158 -8.91 13.66 6.21
CA ILE A 158 -7.52 13.50 5.76
C ILE A 158 -6.87 14.85 5.44
N LEU A 159 -7.55 15.73 4.67
CA LEU A 159 -7.03 17.06 4.35
C LEU A 159 -6.86 17.93 5.60
N THR A 160 -7.75 17.80 6.58
CA THR A 160 -7.66 18.53 7.85
C THR A 160 -6.44 18.08 8.65
N GLU A 161 -6.16 16.78 8.69
CA GLU A 161 -4.96 16.22 9.32
C GLU A 161 -3.67 16.70 8.64
N CYS A 162 -3.66 16.78 7.30
CA CYS A 162 -2.49 17.25 6.57
C CYS A 162 -2.27 18.77 6.65
N ARG A 163 -3.30 19.56 7.02
CA ARG A 163 -3.30 21.03 6.95
C ARG A 163 -2.15 21.72 7.71
N PRO A 164 -1.75 21.28 8.92
CA PRO A 164 -0.63 21.90 9.64
C PRO A 164 0.71 21.76 8.93
N VAL A 165 0.86 20.71 8.13
CA VAL A 165 2.07 20.44 7.34
C VAL A 165 1.96 21.17 6.01
N SER A 166 0.88 20.96 5.26
CA SER A 166 0.70 21.58 3.95
C SER A 166 -0.73 22.04 3.71
N ALA A 167 -0.89 23.30 3.31
CA ALA A 167 -2.19 23.92 3.12
C ALA A 167 -2.97 23.41 1.89
N CYS A 168 -2.27 22.85 0.88
CA CYS A 168 -2.79 22.33 -0.39
C CYS A 168 -4.12 22.96 -0.88
N PRO A 169 -4.16 24.28 -1.17
CA PRO A 169 -5.40 25.04 -1.39
C PRO A 169 -6.24 24.55 -2.57
N ARG A 170 -5.61 23.91 -3.57
CA ARG A 170 -6.33 23.35 -4.72
C ARG A 170 -7.17 22.12 -4.34
N ALA A 171 -6.71 21.28 -3.42
CA ALA A 171 -7.48 20.14 -2.94
C ALA A 171 -8.77 20.60 -2.23
N TRP A 172 -8.67 21.64 -1.40
CA TRP A 172 -9.82 22.29 -0.76
C TRP A 172 -10.80 22.91 -1.78
N SER A 173 -10.25 23.65 -2.75
CA SER A 173 -11.05 24.28 -3.81
C SER A 173 -11.79 23.26 -4.67
N LEU A 174 -11.17 22.10 -4.97
CA LEU A 174 -11.82 21.00 -5.70
C LEU A 174 -13.04 20.46 -4.95
N LEU A 175 -13.00 20.48 -3.62
CA LEU A 175 -14.13 20.13 -2.78
C LEU A 175 -15.13 21.29 -2.63
N GLY A 176 -14.86 22.48 -3.15
CA GLY A 176 -15.76 23.64 -3.05
C GLY A 176 -15.70 24.34 -1.68
N LEU A 177 -14.52 24.29 -1.03
CA LEU A 177 -14.19 25.01 0.20
C LEU A 177 -13.09 26.05 -0.03
#